data_AF-A0A0D3AZ06-F1
#
_entry.id   AF-A0A0D3AZ06-F1
#
_cell.length_a   1.000
_cell.length_b   1.000
_cell.length_c   1.000
_cell.angle_alpha   90.00
_cell.angle_beta   90.00
_cell.angle_gamma   90.00
#
_symmetry.space_group_name_H-M   'P 1'
#
loop_
_entity.id
_entity.type
_entity.pdbx_description
1 polymer ?
#
loop_
_entity_poly.entity_id
_entity_poly.type
_entity_poly.pdbx_seq_one_letter_code
_entity_poly.pdbx_strand_id
1 'polypeptide(L)' 'MDEPTTGLDARAAAIVMRAVKNITETGRTVVCTIHQPGTDIFEAFDE' A
#
# COMPACT_ATOMS: atom_id res chain seq x y z
N MET A 1 1.22 -7.89 5.92
CA MET A 1 0.06 -7.15 6.42
C MET A 1 -1.16 -7.69 5.73
N ASP A 2 -2.23 -7.95 6.47
CA ASP A 2 -3.47 -8.42 5.86
C ASP A 2 -4.37 -7.21 5.60
N GLU A 3 -4.63 -6.94 4.32
CA GLU A 3 -5.56 -5.90 3.85
C GLU A 3 -5.39 -4.48 4.46
N PRO A 4 -4.21 -3.84 4.35
CA PRO A 4 -3.88 -2.60 5.05
C PRO A 4 -4.69 -1.37 4.62
N THR A 5 -5.47 -1.47 3.54
CA THR A 5 -6.29 -0.38 2.98
C THR A 5 -7.79 -0.63 3.10
N THR A 6 -8.23 -1.78 3.62
CA THR A 6 -9.66 -2.11 3.73
C THR A 6 -10.39 -1.15 4.67
N GLY A 7 -11.50 -0.59 4.19
CA GLY A 7 -12.33 0.35 4.95
C GLY A 7 -11.78 1.79 5.04
N LEU A 8 -10.66 2.08 4.39
CA LEU A 8 -10.12 3.44 4.27
C LEU A 8 -10.67 4.14 3.03
N ASP A 9 -10.84 5.47 3.13
CA ASP A 9 -11.01 6.28 1.93
C ASP A 9 -9.72 6.35 1.10
N ALA A 10 -9.84 6.83 -0.14
CA ALA A 10 -8.71 6.89 -1.07
C ALA A 10 -7.50 7.66 -0.52
N ARG A 11 -7.74 8.75 0.23
CA ARG A 11 -6.66 9.58 0.79
C ARG A 11 -5.95 8.84 1.92
N ALA A 12 -6.69 8.23 2.83
CA ALA A 12 -6.14 7.47 3.94
C ALA A 12 -5.36 6.24 3.43
N ALA A 13 -5.91 5.52 2.44
CA ALA A 13 -5.22 4.40 1.81
C ALA A 13 -3.91 4.82 1.13
N ALA A 14 -3.89 5.95 0.42
CA ALA A 14 -2.66 6.48 -0.19
C ALA A 14 -1.59 6.84 0.86
N ILE A 15 -1.99 7.38 2.01
CA ILE A 15 -1.07 7.67 3.12
C ILE A 15 -0.45 6.37 3.66
N VAL A 16 -1.26 5.32 3.85
CA VAL A 16 -0.78 4.00 4.28
C VAL A 16 0.22 3.43 3.27
N MET A 17 -0.13 3.45 1.97
CA MET A 17 0.76 2.91 0.93
C MET A 17 2.07 3.69 0.79
N ARG A 18 2.04 5.02 0.99
CA ARG A 18 3.25 5.84 1.04
C ARG A 18 4.14 5.47 2.24
N ALA A 19 3.54 5.21 3.40
CA ALA A 19 4.31 4.75 4.57
C ALA A 19 4.94 3.37 4.33
N VAL A 20 4.22 2.46 3.67
CA VAL A 20 4.75 1.15 3.25
C VAL A 20 5.92 1.33 2.29
N LYS A 21 5.82 2.21 1.29
CA LYS A 21 6.90 2.49 0.35
C LYS A 21 8.15 3.06 1.02
N ASN A 22 7.99 3.97 1.98
CA ASN A 22 9.14 4.46 2.75
C ASN A 22 9.84 3.34 3.54
N ILE A 23 9.11 2.32 3.99
CA ILE A 23 9.71 1.15 4.66
C ILE A 23 10.47 0.30 3.65
N THR A 24 9.97 0.10 2.43
CA THR A 24 10.67 -0.70 1.42
C THR A 24 11.95 -0.05 0.93
N GLU A 25 11.94 1.28 0.74
CA GLU A 25 13.11 2.09 0.33
C GLU A 25 14.33 1.95 1.26
N THR A 26 14.07 1.53 2.50
CA THR A 26 15.11 1.34 3.50
C THR A 26 15.67 -0.09 3.55
N GLY A 27 15.51 -0.84 2.45
CA GLY A 27 16.07 -2.18 2.23
C GLY A 27 15.28 -3.32 2.87
N ARG A 28 14.02 -3.08 3.26
CA ARG A 28 13.16 -4.08 3.91
C ARG A 28 12.11 -4.60 2.94
N THR A 29 11.98 -5.93 2.85
CA THR A 29 10.89 -6.54 2.10
C THR A 29 9.60 -6.44 2.90
N VAL A 30 8.55 -5.89 2.29
CA VAL A 30 7.19 -5.85 2.85
C VAL A 30 6.27 -6.71 1.99
N VAL A 31 5.48 -7.56 2.64
CA VAL A 31 4.45 -8.38 1.98
C VAL A 31 3.09 -7.98 2.53
N CYS A 32 2.14 -7.70 1.64
CA CYS A 32 0.75 -7.45 2.01
C CYS A 32 -0.24 -8.01 1.00
N THR A 33 -1.44 -8.30 1.48
CA THR A 33 -2.61 -8.62 0.64
C THR A 33 -3.42 -7.34 0.46
N ILE A 34 -3.95 -7.10 -0.73
CA ILE A 34 -4.84 -5.97 -1.00
C ILE A 34 -6.18 -6.53 -1.47
N HIS A 35 -7.24 -6.24 -0.73
CA HIS A 35 -8.60 -6.54 -1.16
C HIS A 35 -9.11 -5.41 -2.03
N GLN A 36 -9.27 -5.67 -3.33
CA GLN A 36 -9.78 -4.71 -4.32
C GLN A 36 -8.97 -3.40 -4.41
N PRO A 37 -7.75 -3.42 -5.00
CA PRO A 37 -6.96 -2.21 -5.16
C PRO A 37 -7.68 -1.20 -6.07
N GLY A 38 -7.75 0.06 -5.63
CA GLY A 38 -8.00 1.18 -6.53
C GLY A 38 -6.80 1.43 -7.45
N THR A 39 -6.99 2.15 -8.56
CA THR A 39 -5.93 2.43 -9.54
C THR A 39 -4.68 3.04 -8.90
N ASP A 40 -4.85 4.07 -8.06
CA ASP A 40 -3.74 4.76 -7.40
C ASP A 40 -2.89 3.84 -6.49
N ILE A 41 -3.54 2.86 -5.84
CA ILE A 41 -2.86 1.89 -4.99
C ILE A 41 -2.14 0.86 -5.86
N PHE A 42 -2.78 0.42 -6.94
CA PHE A 42 -2.21 -0.55 -7.88
C PHE A 42 -0.95 0.01 -8.56
N GLU A 43 -0.98 1.26 -9.02
CA GLU A 43 0.16 1.95 -9.63
C GLU A 43 1.30 2.28 -8.65
N ALA A 44 1.04 2.21 -7.34
CA ALA A 44 2.07 2.43 -6.32
C ALA A 44 2.99 1.22 -6.09
N PHE A 45 2.57 0.02 -6.52
CA PHE A 45 3.39 -1.19 -6.49
C PHE A 45 4.43 -1.17 -7.61
N ASP A 46 5.62 -1.68 -7.31
CA ASP A 46 6.68 -1.84 -8.30
C ASP A 46 6.32 -3.02 -9.26
N GLU A 47 6.70 -2.94 -10.55
CA GLU A 47 6.54 -4.04 -11.53
C GLU A 47 7.36 -5.29 -11.17
#